data_AF-A0A2I2LG52-F1
#
_entry.id   AF-A0A2I2LG52-F1
#
_cell.length_a   1.000
_cell.length_b   1.000
_cell.length_c   1.000
_cell.angle_alpha   90.00
_cell.angle_beta   90.00
_cell.angle_gamma   90.00
#
_symmetry.space_group_name_H-M   'P 1'
#
loop_
_entity.id
_entity.type
_entity.pdbx_description
1 polymer ?
#
loop_
_entity_poly.entity_id
_entity_poly.type
_entity_poly.pdbx_seq_one_letter_code
_entity_poly.pdbx_strand_id
1 'polypeptide(L)'
;MVLIVYLHLLKIKNKMGKFAKWLGAGVGFTMGGPIGAIIGYAIGTFIDGVSIKDFTKEQQEYQQNTAQQKRGRATSGDFEITLLILASVVIKADGRVDQRELDFVRLHFVEMYGKERANNAFKLFSGIIKKEISTRQVCMQIRQHMTHSSRLQLLHFLFGIAKADGQVTALEEQEIKKIAGYLYINEHDYVSIKAMFYEEVDSAYKILEITKSATDNELKKAYRKMAKKYHPDKLEGLGAAHKEGANQKFQQIQGAYEQIKKERGL
;
A
#
# COMPACT_ATOMS: atom_id res chain seq x y z
N MET A 1 -35.28 -38.04 -11.04
CA MET A 1 -35.40 -36.67 -11.61
C MET A 1 -34.75 -35.59 -10.74
N VAL A 2 -35.02 -35.51 -9.43
CA VAL A 2 -34.51 -34.45 -8.54
C VAL A 2 -32.97 -34.34 -8.51
N LEU A 3 -32.25 -35.47 -8.46
CA LEU A 3 -30.77 -35.47 -8.44
C LEU A 3 -30.15 -34.97 -9.77
N ILE A 4 -30.79 -35.27 -10.90
CA ILE A 4 -30.33 -34.82 -12.23
C ILE A 4 -30.54 -33.31 -12.36
N VAL A 5 -31.69 -32.79 -11.91
CA VAL A 5 -31.97 -31.34 -11.86
C VAL A 5 -30.99 -30.63 -10.92
N TYR A 6 -30.69 -31.20 -9.75
CA TYR A 6 -29.72 -30.65 -8.81
C TYR A 6 -28.29 -30.60 -9.38
N LEU A 7 -27.83 -31.68 -10.02
CA LEU A 7 -26.52 -31.73 -10.68
C LEU A 7 -26.45 -30.77 -11.88
N HIS A 8 -27.57 -30.58 -12.60
CA HIS A 8 -27.66 -29.61 -13.70
C HIS A 8 -27.59 -28.17 -13.19
N LEU A 9 -28.31 -27.85 -12.09
CA LEU A 9 -28.26 -26.56 -11.42
C LEU A 9 -26.87 -26.27 -10.83
N LEU A 10 -26.16 -27.27 -10.29
CA LEU A 10 -24.77 -27.16 -9.85
C LEU A 10 -23.82 -26.87 -11.01
N LYS A 11 -23.97 -27.56 -12.16
CA LYS A 11 -23.21 -27.27 -13.38
C LYS A 11 -23.47 -25.86 -13.90
N ILE A 12 -24.73 -25.38 -13.83
CA ILE A 12 -25.11 -24.01 -14.22
C ILE A 12 -24.52 -22.97 -13.26
N LYS A 13 -24.64 -23.17 -11.94
CA LYS A 13 -24.05 -22.29 -10.91
C LYS A 13 -22.52 -22.20 -11.03
N ASN A 14 -21.86 -23.33 -11.35
CA ASN A 14 -20.41 -23.37 -11.57
C ASN A 14 -19.98 -22.75 -12.92
N LYS A 15 -20.82 -22.84 -13.97
CA LYS A 15 -20.61 -22.10 -15.23
C LYS A 15 -20.80 -20.59 -15.06
N MET A 16 -21.83 -20.16 -14.33
CA MET A 16 -22.08 -18.74 -14.03
C MET A 16 -20.98 -18.14 -13.15
N GLY A 17 -20.47 -18.89 -12.16
CA GLY A 17 -19.34 -18.45 -11.34
C GLY A 17 -18.00 -18.38 -12.09
N LYS A 18 -17.82 -19.14 -13.18
CA LYS A 18 -16.66 -18.98 -14.06
C LYS A 18 -16.83 -17.79 -15.01
N PHE A 19 -18.02 -17.59 -15.55
CA PHE A 19 -18.34 -16.46 -16.42
C PHE A 19 -18.19 -15.12 -15.71
N ALA A 20 -18.72 -14.98 -14.49
CA ALA A 20 -18.60 -13.77 -13.67
C ALA A 20 -17.14 -13.38 -13.36
N LYS A 21 -16.22 -14.35 -13.22
CA LYS A 21 -14.79 -14.10 -13.02
C LYS A 21 -14.12 -13.48 -14.25
N TRP A 22 -14.40 -14.00 -15.43
CA TRP A 22 -13.84 -13.49 -16.69
C TRP A 22 -14.50 -12.17 -17.11
N LEU A 23 -15.78 -11.98 -16.81
CA LEU A 23 -16.49 -10.72 -17.01
C LEU A 23 -15.98 -9.64 -16.06
N GLY A 24 -15.81 -9.98 -14.78
CA GLY A 24 -15.19 -9.10 -13.79
C GLY A 24 -13.77 -8.73 -14.21
N ALA A 25 -12.96 -9.70 -14.63
CA ALA A 25 -11.62 -9.43 -15.15
C ALA A 25 -11.62 -8.52 -16.39
N GLY A 26 -12.57 -8.71 -17.30
CA GLY A 26 -12.71 -7.89 -18.51
C GLY A 26 -13.13 -6.45 -18.19
N VAL A 27 -14.15 -6.27 -17.34
CA VAL A 27 -14.64 -4.96 -16.88
C VAL A 27 -13.57 -4.25 -16.04
N GLY A 28 -12.86 -5.01 -15.21
CA GLY A 28 -11.71 -4.53 -14.49
C GLY A 28 -10.59 -4.05 -15.42
N PHE A 29 -10.28 -4.82 -16.46
CA PHE A 29 -9.22 -4.49 -17.42
C PHE A 29 -9.52 -3.20 -18.19
N THR A 30 -10.75 -3.01 -18.64
CA THR A 30 -11.15 -1.82 -19.38
C THR A 30 -11.21 -0.55 -18.52
N MET A 31 -11.35 -0.69 -17.20
CA MET A 31 -11.55 0.43 -16.27
C MET A 31 -10.30 0.83 -15.48
N GLY A 32 -9.40 -0.10 -15.16
CA GLY A 32 -8.16 0.14 -14.39
C GLY A 32 -6.91 -0.53 -14.99
N GLY A 33 -6.97 -0.90 -16.27
CA GLY A 33 -5.90 -1.62 -16.94
C GLY A 33 -5.62 -3.00 -16.33
N PRO A 34 -4.39 -3.53 -16.44
CA PRO A 34 -4.05 -4.85 -15.91
C PRO A 34 -4.32 -5.04 -14.41
N ILE A 35 -4.31 -3.96 -13.61
CA ILE A 35 -4.60 -3.99 -12.16
C ILE A 35 -6.10 -4.18 -11.94
N GLY A 36 -6.90 -3.34 -12.61
CA GLY A 36 -8.34 -3.47 -12.59
C GLY A 36 -8.77 -4.87 -13.04
N ALA A 37 -8.07 -5.52 -13.96
CA ALA A 37 -8.36 -6.90 -14.37
C ALA A 37 -8.20 -7.93 -13.25
N ILE A 38 -7.17 -7.80 -12.41
CA ILE A 38 -6.95 -8.69 -11.26
C ILE A 38 -8.02 -8.43 -10.20
N ILE A 39 -8.31 -7.16 -9.92
CA ILE A 39 -9.35 -6.74 -8.98
C ILE A 39 -10.71 -7.22 -9.47
N GLY A 40 -11.02 -7.05 -10.75
CA GLY A 40 -12.25 -7.48 -11.37
C GLY A 40 -12.38 -9.00 -11.41
N TYR A 41 -11.30 -9.74 -11.62
CA TYR A 41 -11.28 -11.19 -11.47
C TYR A 41 -11.57 -11.62 -10.03
N ALA A 42 -10.95 -10.96 -9.05
CA ALA A 42 -11.19 -11.19 -7.63
C ALA A 42 -12.61 -10.80 -7.22
N ILE A 43 -13.14 -9.69 -7.75
CA ILE A 43 -14.48 -9.17 -7.48
C ILE A 43 -15.56 -10.04 -8.14
N GLY A 44 -15.31 -10.59 -9.33
CA GLY A 44 -16.16 -11.58 -9.98
C GLY A 44 -16.30 -12.90 -9.21
N THR A 45 -15.58 -13.05 -8.08
CA THR A 45 -15.81 -14.13 -7.10
C THR A 45 -16.83 -13.81 -6.00
N PHE A 46 -17.26 -12.55 -5.85
CA PHE A 46 -18.31 -12.13 -4.91
C PHE A 46 -19.68 -12.31 -5.58
N ILE A 47 -20.33 -13.47 -5.36
CA ILE A 47 -21.74 -13.69 -5.72
C ILE A 47 -22.67 -13.51 -4.51
N ASP A 48 -22.15 -13.26 -3.31
CA ASP A 48 -22.97 -13.08 -2.10
C ASP A 48 -22.51 -11.84 -1.31
N GLY A 49 -23.40 -10.85 -1.19
CA GLY A 49 -23.37 -9.87 -0.09
C GLY A 49 -22.99 -8.41 -0.40
N VAL A 50 -22.41 -8.09 -1.55
CA VAL A 50 -22.22 -6.69 -2.00
C VAL A 50 -23.01 -6.51 -3.29
N SER A 51 -24.04 -5.66 -3.25
CA SER A 51 -24.90 -5.45 -4.42
C SER A 51 -24.09 -4.77 -5.51
N ILE A 52 -24.05 -5.38 -6.71
CA ILE A 52 -23.43 -4.82 -7.92
C ILE A 52 -23.89 -3.36 -8.17
N LYS A 53 -25.09 -3.01 -7.67
CA LYS A 53 -25.68 -1.66 -7.76
C LYS A 53 -24.92 -0.60 -6.97
N ASP A 54 -24.37 -0.93 -5.81
CA ASP A 54 -23.63 0.01 -4.96
C ASP A 54 -22.27 0.35 -5.59
N PHE A 55 -21.63 -0.66 -6.20
CA PHE A 55 -20.40 -0.49 -6.96
C PHE A 55 -20.61 0.34 -8.23
N THR A 56 -21.70 0.11 -8.99
CA THR A 56 -22.00 0.89 -10.21
C THR A 56 -22.31 2.37 -9.95
N LYS A 57 -22.85 2.74 -8.78
CA LYS A 57 -23.14 4.15 -8.44
C LYS A 57 -21.87 4.94 -8.11
N GLU A 58 -20.99 4.39 -7.27
CA GLU A 58 -19.67 5.00 -7.00
C GLU A 58 -18.83 5.10 -8.28
N GLN A 59 -18.99 4.13 -9.18
CA GLN A 59 -18.32 4.08 -10.47
C GLN A 59 -18.87 5.11 -11.48
N GLN A 60 -20.16 5.47 -11.43
CA GLN A 60 -20.74 6.54 -12.24
C GLN A 60 -20.29 7.93 -11.79
N GLU A 61 -20.22 8.18 -10.48
CA GLU A 61 -19.66 9.43 -9.93
C GLU A 61 -18.17 9.58 -10.24
N TYR A 62 -17.44 8.46 -10.28
CA TYR A 62 -16.04 8.43 -10.70
C TYR A 62 -15.84 8.74 -12.19
N GLN A 63 -16.67 8.17 -13.07
CA GLN A 63 -16.61 8.42 -14.52
C GLN A 63 -16.94 9.86 -14.90
N GLN A 64 -17.90 10.50 -14.22
CA GLN A 64 -18.24 11.91 -14.45
C GLN A 64 -17.06 12.84 -14.13
N ASN A 65 -16.28 12.55 -13.08
CA ASN A 65 -15.09 13.33 -12.73
C ASN A 65 -13.87 13.01 -13.63
N THR A 66 -13.82 11.83 -14.25
CA THR A 66 -12.66 11.36 -15.05
C THR A 66 -12.72 11.79 -16.52
N ALA A 67 -13.89 12.15 -17.04
CA ALA A 67 -14.06 12.58 -18.44
C ALA A 67 -13.26 13.87 -18.80
N GLN A 68 -12.82 14.64 -17.80
CA GLN A 68 -12.05 15.87 -17.99
C GLN A 68 -10.53 15.69 -17.94
N GLN A 69 -10.00 14.54 -17.50
CA GLN A 69 -8.55 14.32 -17.33
C GLN A 69 -8.00 13.19 -18.22
N LYS A 70 -7.81 13.51 -19.51
CA LYS A 70 -6.98 12.70 -20.41
C LYS A 70 -5.48 12.94 -20.14
N ARG A 71 -4.80 11.97 -19.51
CA ARG A 71 -3.46 11.42 -19.87
C ARG A 71 -2.83 10.62 -18.70
N GLY A 72 -2.83 9.29 -18.83
CA GLY A 72 -1.68 8.43 -18.50
C GLY A 72 -1.09 8.42 -17.08
N ARG A 73 -1.86 8.72 -16.02
CA ARG A 73 -1.37 8.64 -14.64
C ARG A 73 -2.24 7.67 -13.84
N ALA A 74 -1.62 6.77 -13.08
CA ALA A 74 -2.31 5.85 -12.20
C ALA A 74 -3.29 6.64 -11.31
N THR A 75 -4.55 6.26 -11.41
CA THR A 75 -5.67 6.92 -10.75
C THR A 75 -5.61 6.67 -9.24
N SER A 76 -5.96 7.68 -8.43
CA SER A 76 -5.85 7.64 -6.96
C SER A 76 -6.58 6.47 -6.30
N GLY A 77 -7.64 5.94 -6.93
CA GLY A 77 -8.39 4.77 -6.45
C GLY A 77 -7.67 3.43 -6.61
N ASP A 78 -6.82 3.27 -7.64
CA ASP A 78 -6.05 2.03 -7.84
C ASP A 78 -4.97 1.86 -6.77
N PHE A 79 -4.42 2.98 -6.30
CA PHE A 79 -3.44 3.03 -5.23
C PHE A 79 -4.05 2.65 -3.87
N GLU A 80 -5.25 3.15 -3.57
CA GLU A 80 -5.98 2.89 -2.32
C GLU A 80 -6.19 1.38 -2.09
N ILE A 81 -6.71 0.67 -3.09
CA ILE A 81 -6.97 -0.77 -3.01
C ILE A 81 -5.65 -1.56 -2.95
N THR A 82 -4.65 -1.12 -3.71
CA THR A 82 -3.33 -1.76 -3.71
C THR A 82 -2.65 -1.66 -2.35
N LEU A 83 -2.77 -0.50 -1.70
CA LEU A 83 -2.26 -0.24 -0.36
C LEU A 83 -2.97 -1.14 0.66
N LEU A 84 -4.29 -1.28 0.55
CA LEU A 84 -5.07 -2.23 1.36
C LEU A 84 -4.62 -3.68 1.17
N ILE A 85 -4.36 -4.13 -0.06
CA ILE A 85 -3.89 -5.49 -0.30
C ILE A 85 -2.54 -5.72 0.39
N LEU A 86 -1.58 -4.81 0.22
CA LEU A 86 -0.27 -4.96 0.86
C LEU A 86 -0.34 -4.85 2.38
N ALA A 87 -1.18 -3.97 2.93
CA ALA A 87 -1.47 -3.92 4.36
C ALA A 87 -2.02 -5.25 4.87
N SER A 88 -2.94 -5.89 4.14
CA SER A 88 -3.50 -7.19 4.52
C SER A 88 -2.46 -8.32 4.54
N VAL A 89 -1.42 -8.24 3.71
CA VAL A 89 -0.32 -9.22 3.70
C VAL A 89 0.52 -9.10 4.97
N VAL A 90 0.84 -7.87 5.38
CA VAL A 90 1.65 -7.61 6.58
C VAL A 90 0.86 -7.97 7.85
N ILE A 91 -0.39 -7.50 7.97
CA ILE A 91 -1.26 -7.75 9.13
C ILE A 91 -1.48 -9.25 9.36
N LYS A 92 -1.51 -10.06 8.29
CA LYS A 92 -1.72 -11.50 8.38
C LYS A 92 -0.44 -12.32 8.55
N ALA A 93 0.73 -11.68 8.61
CA ALA A 93 2.01 -12.39 8.52
C ALA A 93 2.20 -13.42 9.65
N ASP A 94 1.69 -13.12 10.84
CA ASP A 94 1.75 -14.01 12.01
C ASP A 94 0.51 -14.92 12.16
N GLY A 95 -0.46 -14.82 11.24
CA GLY A 95 -1.71 -15.57 11.24
C GLY A 95 -2.77 -15.03 12.21
N ARG A 96 -2.50 -13.95 12.92
CA ARG A 96 -3.47 -13.20 13.72
C ARG A 96 -3.78 -11.88 13.02
N VAL A 97 -4.80 -11.19 13.48
CA VAL A 97 -5.16 -9.86 12.96
C VAL A 97 -5.36 -8.98 14.17
N ASP A 98 -4.44 -8.04 14.40
CA ASP A 98 -4.53 -7.13 15.55
C ASP A 98 -5.40 -5.93 15.21
N GLN A 99 -6.30 -5.56 16.12
CA GLN A 99 -7.20 -4.43 15.93
C GLN A 99 -6.45 -3.10 15.83
N ARG A 100 -5.30 -2.96 16.50
CA ARG A 100 -4.48 -1.74 16.47
C ARG A 100 -3.88 -1.50 15.09
N GLU A 101 -3.46 -2.55 14.41
CA GLU A 101 -2.97 -2.46 13.03
C GLU A 101 -4.12 -2.09 12.07
N LEU A 102 -5.30 -2.69 12.25
CA LEU A 102 -6.50 -2.34 11.47
C LEU A 102 -6.91 -0.88 11.68
N ASP A 103 -6.87 -0.42 12.92
CA ASP A 103 -7.20 0.95 13.30
C ASP A 103 -6.17 1.94 12.75
N PHE A 104 -4.88 1.58 12.75
CA PHE A 104 -3.82 2.36 12.10
C PHE A 104 -4.08 2.53 10.60
N VAL A 105 -4.37 1.44 9.89
CA VAL A 105 -4.73 1.51 8.46
C VAL A 105 -5.97 2.37 8.28
N ARG A 106 -6.97 2.24 9.16
CA ARG A 106 -8.23 2.99 9.03
C ARG A 106 -8.01 4.48 9.23
N LEU A 107 -7.28 4.86 10.28
CA LEU A 107 -6.97 6.24 10.58
C LEU A 107 -6.24 6.88 9.41
N HIS A 108 -5.20 6.21 8.90
CA HIS A 108 -4.45 6.71 7.76
C HIS A 108 -5.37 6.89 6.55
N PHE A 109 -6.24 5.92 6.23
CA PHE A 109 -7.17 6.05 5.09
C PHE A 109 -8.18 7.19 5.28
N VAL A 110 -8.66 7.41 6.51
CA VAL A 110 -9.54 8.55 6.83
C VAL A 110 -8.81 9.88 6.60
N GLU A 111 -7.56 10.00 7.05
CA GLU A 111 -6.74 11.20 6.83
C GLU A 111 -6.46 11.44 5.34
N MET A 112 -6.17 10.37 4.60
CA MET A 112 -5.80 10.42 3.19
C MET A 112 -6.97 10.72 2.25
N TYR A 113 -8.15 10.14 2.54
CA TYR A 113 -9.26 10.04 1.59
C TYR A 113 -10.60 10.52 2.14
N GLY A 114 -10.66 10.86 3.42
CA GLY A 114 -11.90 11.22 4.11
C GLY A 114 -12.67 10.01 4.64
N LYS A 115 -13.53 10.29 5.62
CA LYS A 115 -14.24 9.28 6.42
C LYS A 115 -15.14 8.35 5.58
N GLU A 116 -15.90 8.91 4.64
CA GLU A 116 -16.81 8.16 3.77
C GLU A 116 -16.05 7.14 2.92
N ARG A 117 -15.02 7.61 2.21
CA ARG A 117 -14.21 6.79 1.31
C ARG A 117 -13.45 5.70 2.06
N ALA A 118 -12.85 6.05 3.21
CA ALA A 118 -12.21 5.07 4.09
C ALA A 118 -13.18 3.98 4.55
N ASN A 119 -14.43 4.33 4.91
CA ASN A 119 -15.43 3.34 5.31
C ASN A 119 -15.75 2.35 4.18
N ASN A 120 -15.86 2.82 2.94
CA ASN A 120 -16.15 1.96 1.79
C ASN A 120 -14.95 1.08 1.43
N ALA A 121 -13.75 1.63 1.46
CA ALA A 121 -12.51 0.87 1.29
C ALA A 121 -12.38 -0.25 2.34
N PHE A 122 -12.74 0.02 3.60
CA PHE A 122 -12.69 -0.98 4.67
C PHE A 122 -13.76 -2.07 4.58
N LYS A 123 -14.94 -1.76 4.02
CA LYS A 123 -15.93 -2.81 3.68
C LYS A 123 -15.32 -3.82 2.71
N LEU A 124 -14.61 -3.34 1.69
CA LEU A 124 -13.90 -4.20 0.72
C LEU A 124 -12.73 -4.95 1.37
N PHE A 125 -11.96 -4.27 2.22
CA PHE A 125 -10.80 -4.83 2.91
C PHE A 125 -11.15 -6.10 3.70
N SER A 126 -12.29 -6.12 4.38
CA SER A 126 -12.76 -7.30 5.12
C SER A 126 -12.98 -8.55 4.25
N GLY A 127 -13.26 -8.37 2.96
CA GLY A 127 -13.32 -9.44 1.96
C GLY A 127 -11.94 -9.83 1.43
N ILE A 128 -11.05 -8.86 1.25
CA ILE A 128 -9.68 -9.03 0.77
C ILE A 128 -8.85 -9.85 1.77
N ILE A 129 -8.93 -9.53 3.06
CA ILE A 129 -8.14 -10.18 4.12
C ILE A 129 -8.40 -11.70 4.21
N LYS A 130 -9.55 -12.18 3.71
CA LYS A 130 -9.92 -13.61 3.73
C LYS A 130 -9.38 -14.41 2.53
N LYS A 131 -8.79 -13.77 1.53
CA LYS A 131 -8.33 -14.41 0.28
C LYS A 131 -6.80 -14.47 0.25
N GLU A 132 -6.27 -15.40 -0.52
CA GLU A 132 -4.85 -15.42 -0.88
C GLU A 132 -4.68 -14.64 -2.18
N ILE A 133 -3.97 -13.51 -2.10
CA ILE A 133 -3.62 -12.68 -3.25
C ILE A 133 -2.12 -12.78 -3.45
N SER A 134 -1.68 -12.91 -4.70
CA SER A 134 -0.24 -12.98 -5.00
C SER A 134 0.43 -11.62 -4.75
N THR A 135 1.12 -11.49 -3.63
CA THR A 135 1.92 -10.30 -3.28
C THR A 135 2.86 -9.90 -4.42
N ARG A 136 3.50 -10.88 -5.07
CA ARG A 136 4.41 -10.64 -6.20
C ARG A 136 3.73 -9.93 -7.38
N GLN A 137 2.52 -10.37 -7.77
CA GLN A 137 1.81 -9.78 -8.90
C GLN A 137 1.44 -8.32 -8.62
N VAL A 138 0.92 -8.05 -7.42
CA VAL A 138 0.56 -6.71 -6.96
C VAL A 138 1.78 -5.79 -6.96
N CYS A 139 2.90 -6.23 -6.39
CA CYS A 139 4.14 -5.46 -6.37
C CYS A 139 4.72 -5.18 -7.76
N MET A 140 4.61 -6.12 -8.72
CA MET A 140 5.07 -5.87 -10.09
C MET A 140 4.27 -4.76 -10.77
N GLN A 141 2.97 -4.68 -10.52
CA GLN A 141 2.11 -3.62 -11.06
C GLN A 141 2.45 -2.26 -10.43
N ILE A 142 2.61 -2.21 -9.11
CA ILE A 142 3.09 -0.99 -8.41
C ILE A 142 4.38 -0.50 -9.04
N ARG A 143 5.34 -1.40 -9.27
CA ARG A 143 6.64 -1.06 -9.85
C ARG A 143 6.52 -0.40 -11.22
N GLN A 144 5.58 -0.84 -12.05
CA GLN A 144 5.37 -0.31 -13.40
C GLN A 144 4.71 1.06 -13.42
N HIS A 145 3.92 1.39 -12.40
CA HIS A 145 3.05 2.57 -12.41
C HIS A 145 3.41 3.64 -11.37
N MET A 146 4.31 3.34 -10.44
CA MET A 146 4.71 4.26 -9.37
C MET A 146 6.19 4.63 -9.47
N THR A 147 6.47 5.91 -9.18
CA THR A 147 7.85 6.39 -9.04
C THR A 147 8.55 5.69 -7.88
N HIS A 148 9.88 5.68 -7.89
CA HIS A 148 10.64 5.08 -6.80
C HIS A 148 10.31 5.71 -5.44
N SER A 149 10.22 7.05 -5.35
CA SER A 149 9.86 7.76 -4.12
C SER A 149 8.49 7.32 -3.57
N SER A 150 7.50 7.11 -4.43
CA SER A 150 6.18 6.63 -4.01
C SER A 150 6.22 5.19 -3.48
N ARG A 151 7.10 4.33 -4.03
CA ARG A 151 7.32 2.97 -3.51
C ARG A 151 8.00 2.97 -2.14
N LEU A 152 8.94 3.89 -1.93
CA LEU A 152 9.56 4.11 -0.62
C LEU A 152 8.55 4.60 0.42
N GLN A 153 7.56 5.40 0.01
CA GLN A 153 6.48 5.82 0.90
C GLN A 153 5.56 4.66 1.27
N LEU A 154 5.24 3.79 0.30
CA LEU A 154 4.46 2.60 0.56
C LEU A 154 5.19 1.68 1.56
N LEU A 155 6.50 1.50 1.41
CA LEU A 155 7.29 0.70 2.35
C LEU A 155 7.31 1.30 3.77
N HIS A 156 7.44 2.63 3.88
CA HIS A 156 7.35 3.34 5.17
C HIS A 156 5.99 3.13 5.84
N PHE A 157 4.90 3.25 5.07
CA PHE A 157 3.55 2.95 5.57
C PHE A 157 3.41 1.52 6.09
N LEU A 158 3.95 0.52 5.38
CA LEU A 158 3.90 -0.88 5.82
C LEU A 158 4.62 -1.11 7.16
N PHE A 159 5.76 -0.45 7.39
CA PHE A 159 6.43 -0.49 8.69
C PHE A 159 5.62 0.26 9.77
N GLY A 160 4.92 1.34 9.41
CA GLY A 160 4.00 2.03 10.32
C GLY A 160 2.87 1.13 10.81
N ILE A 161 2.30 0.31 9.92
CA ILE A 161 1.30 -0.71 10.29
C ILE A 161 1.90 -1.70 11.28
N ALA A 162 3.01 -2.33 10.92
CA ALA A 162 3.63 -3.34 11.77
C ALA A 162 4.07 -2.78 13.13
N LYS A 163 4.40 -1.49 13.23
CA LYS A 163 4.77 -0.84 14.48
C LYS A 163 3.57 -0.37 15.31
N ALA A 164 2.34 -0.45 14.78
CA ALA A 164 1.14 0.14 15.40
C ALA A 164 0.84 -0.40 16.80
N ASP A 165 1.25 -1.63 17.08
CA ASP A 165 1.07 -2.29 18.36
C ASP A 165 2.23 -2.04 19.37
N GLY A 166 3.28 -1.36 18.92
CA GLY A 166 4.50 -1.05 19.66
C GLY A 166 5.74 -1.82 19.21
N GLN A 167 5.61 -2.91 18.44
CA GLN A 167 6.75 -3.75 18.05
C GLN A 167 6.56 -4.33 16.65
N VAL A 168 7.63 -4.38 15.84
CA VAL A 168 7.56 -5.09 14.56
C VAL A 168 8.02 -6.53 14.79
N THR A 169 7.19 -7.51 14.47
CA THR A 169 7.54 -8.93 14.61
C THR A 169 8.48 -9.38 13.49
N ALA A 170 9.23 -10.46 13.72
CA ALA A 170 10.11 -11.02 12.70
C ALA A 170 9.36 -11.49 11.44
N LEU A 171 8.11 -11.96 11.59
CA LEU A 171 7.27 -12.41 10.48
C LEU A 171 6.77 -11.23 9.62
N GLU A 172 6.32 -10.14 10.26
CA GLU A 172 5.99 -8.90 9.55
C GLU A 172 7.21 -8.33 8.83
N GLU A 173 8.37 -8.28 9.50
CA GLU A 173 9.60 -7.77 8.88
C GLU A 173 9.97 -8.59 7.64
N GLN A 174 9.85 -9.92 7.70
CA GLN A 174 10.11 -10.80 6.56
C GLN A 174 9.18 -10.53 5.38
N GLU A 175 7.88 -10.36 5.62
CA GLU A 175 6.92 -10.01 4.55
C GLU A 175 7.17 -8.60 4.00
N ILE A 176 7.47 -7.62 4.85
CA ILE A 176 7.85 -6.26 4.41
C ILE A 176 9.14 -6.30 3.58
N LYS A 177 10.14 -7.10 3.97
CA LYS A 177 11.39 -7.29 3.22
C LYS A 177 11.15 -7.89 1.84
N LYS A 178 10.30 -8.90 1.77
CA LYS A 178 9.89 -9.56 0.52
C LYS A 178 9.14 -8.59 -0.40
N ILE A 179 8.22 -7.80 0.14
CA ILE A 179 7.52 -6.73 -0.58
C ILE A 179 8.54 -5.72 -1.13
N ALA A 180 9.50 -5.26 -0.31
CA ALA A 180 10.55 -4.33 -0.75
C ALA A 180 11.34 -4.87 -1.95
N GLY A 181 11.70 -6.16 -1.93
CA GLY A 181 12.35 -6.84 -3.04
C GLY A 181 11.50 -6.82 -4.31
N TYR A 182 10.21 -7.14 -4.22
CA TYR A 182 9.31 -7.08 -5.38
C TYR A 182 9.05 -5.66 -5.91
N LEU A 183 9.08 -4.67 -5.02
CA LEU A 183 8.98 -3.24 -5.37
C LEU A 183 10.28 -2.68 -5.95
N TYR A 184 11.35 -3.48 -6.01
CA TYR A 184 12.66 -3.08 -6.51
C TYR A 184 13.24 -1.91 -5.70
N ILE A 185 13.16 -2.04 -4.37
CA ILE A 185 13.78 -1.15 -3.40
C ILE A 185 15.14 -1.75 -3.03
N ASN A 186 16.20 -0.93 -3.08
CA ASN A 186 17.55 -1.39 -2.76
C ASN A 186 17.74 -1.54 -1.23
N GLU A 187 18.82 -2.22 -0.84
CA GLU A 187 19.11 -2.52 0.57
C GLU A 187 19.26 -1.28 1.43
N HIS A 188 19.98 -0.25 0.93
CA HIS A 188 20.22 0.97 1.68
C HIS A 188 18.92 1.71 2.01
N ASP A 189 18.02 1.79 1.04
CA ASP A 189 16.70 2.38 1.21
C ASP A 189 15.83 1.60 2.19
N TYR A 190 15.85 0.27 2.10
CA TYR A 190 15.14 -0.59 3.02
C TYR A 190 15.63 -0.40 4.46
N VAL A 191 16.95 -0.44 4.68
CA VAL A 191 17.56 -0.28 6.00
C VAL A 191 17.31 1.11 6.58
N SER A 192 17.40 2.15 5.75
CA SER A 192 17.09 3.54 6.15
C SER A 192 15.64 3.67 6.62
N ILE A 193 14.68 3.09 5.89
CA ILE A 193 13.27 3.10 6.27
C ILE A 193 13.03 2.26 7.52
N LYS A 194 13.58 1.04 7.58
CA LYS A 194 13.47 0.17 8.76
C LYS A 194 13.94 0.92 10.01
N ALA A 195 15.09 1.58 9.95
CA ALA A 195 15.66 2.31 11.09
C ALA A 195 14.75 3.45 11.64
N MET A 196 13.76 3.91 10.88
CA MET A 196 12.77 4.90 11.35
C MET A 196 11.76 4.32 12.36
N PHE A 197 11.65 2.99 12.46
CA PHE A 197 10.66 2.31 13.30
C PHE A 197 11.28 1.46 14.41
N TYR A 198 12.61 1.41 14.48
CA TYR A 198 13.38 0.63 15.44
C TYR A 198 14.30 1.55 16.24
N GLU A 199 14.26 1.42 17.57
CA GLU A 199 15.17 2.11 18.48
C GLU A 199 16.49 1.31 18.58
N GLU A 200 17.33 1.42 17.56
CA GLU A 200 18.68 0.85 17.57
C GLU A 200 19.73 1.92 17.91
N VAL A 201 20.86 1.50 18.49
CA VAL A 201 21.99 2.36 18.97
C VAL A 201 22.58 3.28 17.87
N ASP A 202 22.23 3.05 16.60
CA ASP A 202 22.75 3.75 15.43
C ASP A 202 21.64 4.21 14.45
N SER A 203 20.37 4.20 14.88
CA SER A 203 19.22 4.44 13.99
C SER A 203 19.33 5.75 13.21
N ALA A 204 19.76 6.84 13.86
CA ALA A 204 19.92 8.14 13.22
C ALA A 204 20.91 8.12 12.04
N TYR A 205 22.04 7.42 12.17
CA TYR A 205 23.03 7.28 11.09
C TYR A 205 22.48 6.45 9.93
N LYS A 206 21.78 5.36 10.25
CA LYS A 206 21.11 4.49 9.27
C LYS A 206 20.00 5.24 8.50
N ILE A 207 19.20 6.06 9.19
CA ILE A 207 18.17 6.91 8.57
C ILE A 207 18.78 7.80 7.50
N LEU A 208 19.98 8.36 7.73
CA LEU A 208 20.68 9.21 6.78
C LEU A 208 21.55 8.45 5.75
N GLU A 209 21.50 7.11 5.72
CA GLU A 209 22.33 6.27 4.85
C GLU A 209 23.86 6.51 5.03
N ILE A 210 24.32 6.74 6.27
CA ILE A 210 25.74 6.94 6.61
C ILE A 210 26.19 6.05 7.77
N THR A 211 27.50 5.89 7.94
CA THR A 211 28.10 5.20 9.10
C THR A 211 28.45 6.18 10.22
N LYS A 212 28.64 5.68 11.45
CA LYS A 212 29.14 6.48 12.58
C LYS A 212 30.50 7.14 12.31
N SER A 213 31.32 6.51 11.48
CA SER A 213 32.63 7.03 11.07
C SER A 213 32.56 8.15 10.02
N ALA A 214 31.38 8.49 9.50
CA ALA A 214 31.23 9.55 8.50
C ALA A 214 31.64 10.92 9.07
N THR A 215 32.31 11.72 8.27
CA THR A 215 32.71 13.10 8.61
C THR A 215 31.51 14.05 8.66
N ASP A 216 31.68 15.22 9.28
CA ASP A 216 30.59 16.21 9.40
C ASP A 216 30.16 16.79 8.04
N ASN A 217 31.10 16.85 7.10
CA ASN A 217 30.80 17.23 5.72
C ASN A 217 29.94 16.18 5.01
N GLU A 218 30.21 14.89 5.24
CA GLU A 218 29.40 13.79 4.73
C GLU A 218 28.01 13.78 5.37
N LEU A 219 27.90 14.04 6.68
CA LEU A 219 26.62 14.19 7.38
C LEU A 219 25.74 15.28 6.75
N LYS A 220 26.29 16.48 6.55
CA LYS A 220 25.56 17.60 5.91
C LYS A 220 25.14 17.25 4.47
N LYS A 221 26.00 16.55 3.72
CA LYS A 221 25.70 16.13 2.35
C LYS A 221 24.60 15.06 2.31
N ALA A 222 24.65 14.10 3.24
CA ALA A 222 23.66 13.05 3.38
C ALA A 222 22.29 13.62 3.74
N TYR A 223 22.21 14.52 4.72
CA TYR A 223 20.97 15.21 5.08
C TYR A 223 20.33 15.90 3.86
N ARG A 224 21.09 16.70 3.10
CA ARG A 224 20.57 17.35 1.88
C ARG A 224 20.10 16.36 0.82
N LYS A 225 20.82 15.25 0.63
CA LYS A 225 20.43 14.17 -0.30
C LYS A 225 19.09 13.56 0.13
N MET A 226 18.94 13.22 1.40
CA MET A 226 17.74 12.58 1.94
C MET A 226 16.55 13.53 1.96
N ALA A 227 16.73 14.76 2.41
CA ALA A 227 15.72 15.83 2.34
C ALA A 227 15.22 16.01 0.90
N LYS A 228 16.12 16.06 -0.10
CA LYS A 228 15.73 16.16 -1.51
C LYS A 228 15.05 14.88 -2.03
N LYS A 229 15.36 13.70 -1.50
CA LYS A 229 14.78 12.42 -1.94
C LYS A 229 13.34 12.25 -1.44
N TYR A 230 13.07 12.73 -0.22
CA TYR A 230 11.81 12.56 0.49
C TYR A 230 11.02 13.86 0.68
N HIS A 231 11.39 14.92 -0.03
CA HIS A 231 10.68 16.20 0.04
C HIS A 231 9.21 16.03 -0.39
N PRO A 232 8.23 16.58 0.36
CA PRO A 232 6.81 16.52 0.01
C PRO A 232 6.51 17.00 -1.42
N ASP A 233 7.20 18.04 -1.90
CA ASP A 233 7.02 18.57 -3.27
C ASP A 233 7.37 17.59 -4.39
N LYS A 234 8.18 16.55 -4.14
CA LYS A 234 8.47 15.54 -5.17
C LYS A 234 7.31 14.58 -5.44
N LEU A 235 6.21 14.72 -4.70
CA LEU A 235 5.03 13.86 -4.80
C LEU A 235 3.84 14.58 -5.45
N GLU A 236 4.08 15.69 -6.16
CA GLU A 236 3.04 16.38 -6.93
C GLU A 236 2.38 15.48 -7.97
N GLY A 237 1.05 15.35 -7.85
CA GLY A 237 0.18 14.55 -8.73
C GLY A 237 -0.36 13.26 -8.11
N LEU A 238 0.03 12.94 -6.88
CA LEU A 238 -0.63 11.92 -6.06
C LEU A 238 -1.35 12.65 -4.91
N GLY A 239 -2.55 12.21 -4.54
CA GLY A 239 -3.45 12.96 -3.62
C GLY A 239 -2.86 13.31 -2.25
N ALA A 240 -3.61 14.03 -1.42
CA ALA A 240 -3.20 14.52 -0.09
C ALA A 240 -2.46 13.46 0.76
N ALA A 241 -2.89 12.21 0.62
CA ALA A 241 -2.26 11.01 1.12
C ALA A 241 -0.74 10.91 1.06
N HIS A 242 -0.16 11.21 -0.11
CA HIS A 242 1.27 11.05 -0.30
C HIS A 242 2.07 12.18 0.33
N LYS A 243 1.46 13.35 0.52
CA LYS A 243 2.11 14.48 1.16
C LYS A 243 2.33 14.24 2.65
N GLU A 244 1.36 13.63 3.33
CA GLU A 244 1.44 13.42 4.77
C GLU A 244 2.51 12.39 5.15
N GLY A 245 2.52 11.24 4.50
CA GLY A 245 3.55 10.23 4.74
C GLY A 245 4.97 10.73 4.42
N ALA A 246 5.11 11.57 3.40
CA ALA A 246 6.38 12.21 3.09
C ALA A 246 6.79 13.27 4.12
N ASN A 247 5.82 13.99 4.68
CA ASN A 247 6.04 14.94 5.76
C ASN A 247 6.56 14.23 7.02
N GLN A 248 5.91 13.13 7.43
CA GLN A 248 6.37 12.31 8.56
C GLN A 248 7.82 11.82 8.35
N LYS A 249 8.11 11.30 7.16
CA LYS A 249 9.45 10.84 6.81
C LYS A 249 10.48 11.98 6.81
N PHE A 250 10.09 13.14 6.30
CA PHE A 250 10.93 14.32 6.30
C PHE A 250 11.27 14.78 7.72
N GLN A 251 10.29 14.78 8.63
CA GLN A 251 10.49 15.09 10.05
C GLN A 251 11.45 14.08 10.71
N GLN A 252 11.33 12.79 10.42
CA GLN A 252 12.26 11.77 10.93
C GLN A 252 13.70 12.00 10.44
N ILE A 253 13.87 12.41 9.17
CA ILE A 253 15.19 12.78 8.62
C ILE A 253 15.78 14.00 9.32
N GLN A 254 14.96 15.01 9.61
CA GLN A 254 15.38 16.18 10.38
C GLN A 254 15.77 15.79 11.81
N GLY A 255 14.94 15.00 12.49
CA GLY A 255 15.21 14.51 13.84
C GLY A 255 16.52 13.73 13.92
N ALA A 256 16.77 12.82 12.96
CA ALA A 256 18.01 12.06 12.89
C ALA A 256 19.25 12.97 12.73
N TYR A 257 19.16 13.99 11.88
CA TYR A 257 20.24 14.95 11.68
C TYR A 257 20.54 15.76 12.96
N GLU A 258 19.51 16.26 13.63
CA GLU A 258 19.70 17.01 14.88
C GLU A 258 20.22 16.13 16.03
N GLN A 259 19.79 14.86 16.09
CA GLN A 259 20.33 13.91 17.07
C GLN A 259 21.83 13.69 16.89
N ILE A 260 22.28 13.45 15.65
CA ILE A 260 23.71 13.25 15.36
C ILE A 260 24.51 14.51 15.67
N LYS A 261 23.99 15.70 15.33
CA LYS A 261 24.62 16.97 15.67
C LYS A 261 24.81 17.11 17.18
N LYS A 262 23.76 16.82 17.96
CA LYS A 262 23.82 16.86 19.43
C LYS A 262 24.84 15.86 19.99
N GLU A 263 24.87 14.63 19.46
CA GLU A 263 25.84 13.59 19.86
C GLU A 263 27.29 14.02 19.60
N ARG A 264 27.53 14.74 18.49
CA ARG A 264 28.87 15.18 18.06
C ARG A 264 29.29 16.57 18.56
N GLY A 265 28.37 17.33 19.16
CA GLY A 265 28.61 18.71 19.62
C GLY A 265 28.70 19.76 18.51
N LEU A 266 27.88 19.63 17.45
CA LEU A 266 27.86 20.49 16.25
C LEU A 266 26.72 21.52 16.19
#